data_AF-A0A9C8T0R7-F1
#
_entry.id   AF-A0A9C8T0R7-F1
#
_cell.length_a   1.000
_cell.length_b   1.000
_cell.length_c   1.000
_cell.angle_alpha   90.00
_cell.angle_beta   90.00
_cell.angle_gamma   90.00
#
_symmetry.space_group_name_H-M   'P 1'
#
loop_
_entity.id
_entity.type
_entity.pdbx_description
1 polymer ?
#
loop_
_entity_poly.entity_id
_entity_poly.type
_entity_poly.pdbx_seq_one_letter_code
_entity_poly.pdbx_strand_id
1 'polypeptide(L)'
;MTNAWERIKPMKLKNTTICMLGAAALAGLLFTVGSLAGSLEPGPETDDGYHEPLVFTHGPAGVMFSHKAHVEDAGLDCDSCHPDIFEQENGAAEANGDVSMATLAEGKYCGACHDGDTAFSTKDPESCVTCHGSSMKKPKTIVFTEPVKAVVFDHKMHAEDMGLECSSCHPKLFRMKLGDAESQPDKFVMEALYQGQYCGACHNGDDAFASDTKCTTCHIGVLGYDRLFSSESGKKEHGEH
;
A
#
# COMPACT_ATOMS: atom_id res chain seq x y z
N MET A 1 41.74 40.15 -1.65
CA MET A 1 41.37 41.04 -0.54
C MET A 1 40.97 40.16 0.65
N THR A 2 41.82 40.19 1.67
CA THR A 2 41.66 39.84 3.10
C THR A 2 40.48 38.98 3.60
N ASN A 3 40.88 37.94 4.34
CA ASN A 3 40.15 36.98 5.17
C ASN A 3 39.23 37.63 6.24
N ALA A 4 38.16 36.92 6.63
CA ALA A 4 37.53 37.04 7.95
C ALA A 4 36.90 35.70 8.37
N TRP A 5 37.71 34.87 9.02
CA TRP A 5 37.25 33.85 9.96
C TRP A 5 36.91 34.55 11.28
N GLU A 6 35.75 34.28 11.89
CA GLU A 6 35.57 34.20 13.36
C GLU A 6 34.20 33.56 13.66
N ARG A 7 34.21 32.32 14.18
CA ARG A 7 34.00 31.96 15.60
C ARG A 7 32.56 32.06 16.10
N ILE A 8 31.84 30.94 16.07
CA ILE A 8 30.83 30.62 17.08
C ILE A 8 31.07 29.17 17.56
N LYS A 9 31.34 29.01 18.86
CA LYS A 9 31.65 27.75 19.55
C LYS A 9 30.38 26.98 19.91
N PRO A 10 30.41 25.64 19.99
CA PRO A 10 29.29 24.83 20.46
C PRO A 10 29.14 24.88 22.00
N MET A 11 27.92 25.09 22.49
CA MET A 11 27.56 24.93 23.90
C MET A 11 27.30 23.46 24.21
N LYS A 12 28.09 22.89 25.13
CA LYS A 12 27.82 21.62 25.81
C LYS A 12 26.83 21.88 26.96
N LEU A 13 25.67 21.25 26.96
CA LEU A 13 24.82 21.15 28.14
C LEU A 13 25.08 19.81 28.84
N LYS A 14 25.28 19.89 30.15
CA LYS A 14 25.75 18.80 31.03
C LYS A 14 24.56 18.00 31.59
N ASN A 15 24.71 16.68 31.63
CA ASN A 15 23.92 15.77 32.46
C ASN A 15 24.12 16.11 33.95
N THR A 16 23.01 16.17 34.70
CA THR A 16 23.04 16.23 36.17
C THR A 16 22.11 15.18 36.73
N THR A 17 22.74 14.14 37.28
CA THR A 17 22.19 13.11 38.16
C THR A 17 21.75 13.74 39.49
N ILE A 18 20.53 13.48 39.95
CA ILE A 18 20.10 13.75 41.32
C ILE A 18 19.51 12.46 41.90
N CYS A 19 20.27 11.85 42.82
CA CYS A 19 19.76 10.89 43.79
C CYS A 19 19.27 11.66 45.03
N MET A 20 18.07 11.38 45.53
CA MET A 20 17.78 11.45 46.97
C MET A 20 16.78 10.37 47.39
N LEU A 21 17.18 9.64 48.43
CA LEU A 21 16.43 8.69 49.23
C LEU A 21 15.39 9.41 50.10
N GLY A 22 14.28 8.75 50.44
CA GLY A 22 13.45 9.16 51.59
C GLY A 22 12.05 8.54 51.61
N ALA A 23 11.88 7.49 52.43
CA ALA A 23 10.62 6.80 52.70
C ALA A 23 9.72 7.58 53.68
N ALA A 24 8.40 7.48 53.53
CA ALA A 24 7.44 7.40 54.65
C ALA A 24 6.02 7.07 54.13
N ALA A 25 5.40 6.09 54.77
CA ALA A 25 4.05 5.59 54.54
C ALA A 25 2.96 6.59 54.94
N LEU A 26 1.79 6.50 54.29
CA LEU A 26 0.48 6.72 54.91
C LEU A 26 -0.61 6.01 54.09
N ALA A 27 -1.35 5.16 54.77
CA ALA A 27 -2.48 4.40 54.27
C ALA A 27 -3.66 5.32 53.90
N GLY A 28 -4.26 5.08 52.74
CA GLY A 28 -5.46 5.77 52.27
C GLY A 28 -6.29 4.83 51.40
N LEU A 29 -7.32 4.27 52.02
CA LEU A 29 -8.32 3.38 51.45
C LEU A 29 -9.10 4.12 50.34
N LEU A 30 -8.90 3.74 49.07
CA LEU A 30 -9.74 4.18 47.95
C LEU A 30 -10.26 2.95 47.20
N PHE A 31 -11.57 2.80 47.25
CA PHE A 31 -12.36 1.87 46.43
C PHE A 31 -12.04 2.11 44.95
N THR A 32 -11.38 1.15 44.30
CA THR A 32 -11.29 1.11 42.84
C THR A 32 -12.42 0.24 42.31
N VAL A 33 -13.34 0.88 41.60
CA VAL A 33 -14.30 0.24 40.70
C VAL A 33 -13.53 -0.62 39.68
N GLY A 34 -13.86 -1.91 39.64
CA GLY A 34 -13.30 -2.84 38.66
C GLY A 34 -13.71 -2.42 37.24
N SER A 35 -12.75 -1.92 36.48
CA SER A 35 -12.84 -1.98 35.01
C SER A 35 -12.48 -3.41 34.61
N LEU A 36 -13.44 -4.14 34.05
CA LEU A 36 -13.14 -5.30 33.21
C LEU A 36 -12.46 -4.78 31.93
N ALA A 37 -11.16 -4.56 32.00
CA ALA A 37 -10.32 -4.69 30.82
C ALA A 37 -10.22 -6.20 30.56
N GLY A 38 -10.95 -6.68 29.55
CA GLY A 38 -10.72 -8.00 29.00
C GLY A 38 -9.27 -8.05 28.53
N SER A 39 -8.43 -8.73 29.30
CA SER A 39 -7.14 -9.19 28.82
C SER A 39 -7.45 -10.22 27.75
N LEU A 40 -7.20 -9.87 26.49
CA LEU A 40 -6.97 -10.88 25.46
C LEU A 40 -5.71 -11.63 25.91
N GLU A 41 -5.91 -12.78 26.54
CA GLU A 41 -4.81 -13.72 26.76
C GLU A 41 -4.32 -14.17 25.37
N PRO A 42 -3.03 -14.03 25.05
CA PRO A 42 -2.49 -14.70 23.88
C PRO A 42 -2.71 -16.20 24.06
N GLY A 43 -3.34 -16.82 23.05
CA GLY A 43 -3.56 -18.25 23.01
C GLY A 43 -2.25 -19.04 23.06
N PRO A 44 -2.32 -20.35 23.31
CA PRO A 44 -1.15 -21.19 23.55
C PRO A 44 -0.18 -21.14 22.36
N GLU A 45 1.06 -20.76 22.66
CA GLU A 45 2.23 -20.87 21.79
C GLU A 45 2.51 -22.37 21.54
N THR A 46 2.02 -22.88 20.41
CA THR A 46 2.43 -24.20 19.90
C THR A 46 3.70 -24.01 19.07
N ASP A 47 4.79 -24.52 19.63
CA ASP A 47 6.17 -24.56 19.11
C ASP A 47 6.33 -25.56 17.94
N ASP A 48 5.59 -25.35 16.85
CA ASP A 48 5.84 -26.02 15.57
C ASP A 48 5.57 -25.07 14.40
N GLY A 49 6.48 -24.11 14.22
CA GLY A 49 6.42 -22.93 13.34
C GLY A 49 6.26 -23.15 11.83
N TYR A 50 5.36 -24.03 11.39
CA TYR A 50 5.13 -24.39 9.99
C TYR A 50 3.68 -24.29 9.51
N HIS A 51 2.71 -24.01 10.37
CA HIS A 51 1.30 -24.27 10.00
C HIS A 51 0.48 -23.03 9.62
N GLU A 52 0.95 -21.81 9.90
CA GLU A 52 0.20 -20.61 9.52
C GLU A 52 0.94 -19.77 8.47
N PRO A 53 0.26 -19.37 7.38
CA PRO A 53 0.85 -18.51 6.37
C PRO A 53 1.17 -17.14 6.97
N LEU A 54 2.40 -16.68 6.76
CA LEU A 54 2.79 -15.32 7.13
C LEU A 54 2.06 -14.33 6.23
N VAL A 55 1.42 -13.33 6.84
CA VAL A 55 0.72 -12.27 6.11
C VAL A 55 1.49 -10.96 6.25
N PHE A 56 2.07 -10.50 5.15
CA PHE A 56 2.66 -9.17 5.07
C PHE A 56 1.54 -8.15 4.89
N THR A 57 1.47 -7.12 5.73
CA THR A 57 0.34 -6.17 5.75
C THR A 57 0.78 -4.73 5.49
N HIS A 58 1.44 -4.49 4.36
CA HIS A 58 1.86 -3.15 3.96
C HIS A 58 1.36 -2.80 2.55
N GLY A 59 0.32 -1.97 2.49
CA GLY A 59 -0.33 -1.54 1.24
C GLY A 59 -1.77 -2.06 1.10
N PRO A 60 -2.48 -1.74 0.01
CA PRO A 60 -3.88 -2.13 -0.17
C PRO A 60 -4.07 -3.65 -0.37
N ALA A 61 -2.98 -4.42 -0.49
CA ALA A 61 -3.01 -5.86 -0.70
C ALA A 61 -1.97 -6.57 0.17
N GLY A 62 -2.45 -7.33 1.15
CA GLY A 62 -1.57 -8.22 1.94
C GLY A 62 -1.01 -9.35 1.08
N VAL A 63 0.18 -9.85 1.44
CA VAL A 63 0.83 -10.99 0.79
C VAL A 63 0.84 -12.19 1.72
N MET A 64 0.52 -13.37 1.21
CA MET A 64 0.64 -14.62 1.95
C MET A 64 1.93 -15.35 1.55
N PHE A 65 2.68 -15.81 2.55
CA PHE A 65 3.84 -16.68 2.37
C PHE A 65 3.65 -18.00 3.12
N SER A 66 4.02 -19.11 2.48
CA SER A 66 3.88 -20.46 3.03
C SER A 66 5.24 -21.14 3.13
N HIS A 67 5.71 -21.41 4.35
CA HIS A 67 6.91 -22.21 4.58
C HIS A 67 6.76 -23.63 4.02
N LYS A 68 5.59 -24.25 4.19
CA LYS A 68 5.29 -25.57 3.61
C LYS A 68 5.53 -25.62 2.10
N ALA A 69 5.04 -24.62 1.37
CA ALA A 69 5.18 -24.58 -0.08
C ALA A 69 6.65 -24.48 -0.54
N HIS A 70 7.50 -23.81 0.25
CA HIS A 70 8.90 -23.60 -0.10
C HIS A 70 9.81 -24.73 0.43
N VAL A 71 9.63 -25.16 1.66
CA VAL A 71 10.49 -26.15 2.33
C VAL A 71 10.06 -27.57 2.00
N GLU A 72 8.78 -27.88 2.10
CA GLU A 72 8.29 -29.25 1.88
C GLU A 72 8.01 -29.52 0.41
N ASP A 73 7.22 -28.66 -0.24
CA ASP A 73 6.72 -28.94 -1.59
C ASP A 73 7.80 -28.64 -2.66
N ALA A 74 8.59 -27.57 -2.48
CA ALA A 74 9.70 -27.22 -3.36
C ALA A 74 11.07 -27.76 -2.90
N GLY A 75 11.16 -28.34 -1.68
CA GLY A 75 12.37 -28.99 -1.18
C GLY A 75 13.53 -28.05 -0.88
N LEU A 76 13.26 -26.79 -0.50
CA LEU A 76 14.31 -25.82 -0.16
C LEU A 76 14.77 -25.98 1.29
N ASP A 77 16.08 -25.93 1.48
CA ASP A 77 16.69 -25.91 2.81
C ASP A 77 16.59 -24.52 3.45
N CYS A 78 16.59 -24.46 4.79
CA CYS A 78 16.47 -23.21 5.57
C CYS A 78 17.52 -22.16 5.16
N ASP A 79 18.75 -22.62 4.91
CA ASP A 79 19.90 -21.78 4.55
C ASP A 79 19.78 -21.18 3.14
N SER A 80 18.82 -21.67 2.32
CA SER A 80 18.52 -21.08 1.00
C SER A 80 17.89 -19.70 1.11
N CYS A 81 17.29 -19.38 2.26
CA CYS A 81 16.62 -18.11 2.52
C CYS A 81 17.23 -17.36 3.70
N HIS A 82 17.64 -18.09 4.74
CA HIS A 82 18.08 -17.49 6.00
C HIS A 82 19.59 -17.62 6.22
N PRO A 83 20.24 -16.61 6.81
CA PRO A 83 19.72 -15.27 7.08
C PRO A 83 19.83 -14.33 5.87
N ASP A 84 20.39 -14.80 4.75
CA ASP A 84 20.90 -13.96 3.66
C ASP A 84 19.81 -13.16 2.93
N ILE A 85 18.64 -13.76 2.68
CA ILE A 85 17.51 -13.11 1.99
C ILE A 85 16.50 -12.58 3.01
N PHE A 86 16.24 -13.38 4.06
CA PHE A 86 15.33 -13.04 5.14
C PHE A 86 16.02 -13.31 6.48
N GLU A 87 15.90 -12.38 7.42
CA GLU A 87 16.29 -12.64 8.80
C GLU A 87 15.25 -13.57 9.45
N GLN A 88 15.70 -14.43 10.38
CA GLN A 88 14.80 -15.31 11.16
C GLN A 88 14.11 -14.54 12.30
N GLU A 89 13.59 -13.35 11.98
CA GLU A 89 12.87 -12.48 12.89
C GLU A 89 11.59 -12.01 12.21
N ASN A 90 10.45 -12.24 12.86
CA ASN A 90 9.16 -11.85 12.32
C ASN A 90 9.08 -10.33 12.15
N GLY A 91 8.70 -9.88 10.95
CA GLY A 91 8.62 -8.46 10.60
C GLY A 91 9.95 -7.80 10.23
N ALA A 92 11.10 -8.50 10.26
CA ALA A 92 12.40 -7.90 9.92
C ALA A 92 12.44 -7.35 8.49
N ALA A 93 11.94 -8.13 7.52
CA ALA A 93 11.84 -7.67 6.13
C ALA A 93 10.93 -6.43 6.00
N GLU A 94 9.82 -6.38 6.74
CA GLU A 94 8.93 -5.22 6.73
C GLU A 94 9.58 -3.99 7.38
N ALA A 95 10.33 -4.19 8.47
CA ALA A 95 11.03 -3.14 9.20
C ALA A 95 12.11 -2.44 8.36
N ASN A 96 12.70 -3.14 7.37
CA ASN A 96 13.64 -2.54 6.41
C ASN A 96 12.96 -1.49 5.50
N GLY A 97 11.63 -1.55 5.35
CA GLY A 97 10.86 -0.55 4.62
C GLY A 97 11.09 -0.50 3.11
N ASP A 98 11.86 -1.45 2.55
CA ASP A 98 12.17 -1.50 1.12
C ASP A 98 11.56 -2.72 0.40
N VAL A 99 10.77 -3.56 1.09
CA VAL A 99 9.99 -4.62 0.43
C VAL A 99 8.94 -3.99 -0.48
N SER A 100 9.14 -4.11 -1.79
CA SER A 100 8.24 -3.55 -2.80
C SER A 100 8.36 -4.34 -4.10
N MET A 101 7.36 -4.25 -4.97
CA MET A 101 7.46 -4.88 -6.30
C MET A 101 8.66 -4.37 -7.12
N ALA A 102 9.16 -3.16 -6.85
CA ALA A 102 10.35 -2.63 -7.48
C ALA A 102 11.63 -3.34 -7.01
N THR A 103 11.78 -3.54 -5.70
CA THR A 103 12.95 -4.27 -5.16
C THR A 103 12.91 -5.76 -5.45
N LEU A 104 11.71 -6.36 -5.49
CA LEU A 104 11.51 -7.72 -6.01
C LEU A 104 11.95 -7.82 -7.48
N ALA A 105 11.61 -6.82 -8.31
CA ALA A 105 12.05 -6.77 -9.70
C ALA A 105 13.58 -6.65 -9.89
N GLU A 106 14.29 -6.17 -8.86
CA GLU A 106 15.75 -6.08 -8.78
C GLU A 106 16.40 -7.37 -8.23
N GLY A 107 15.63 -8.40 -7.91
CA GLY A 107 16.14 -9.68 -7.40
C GLY A 107 16.29 -9.75 -5.88
N LYS A 108 15.66 -8.85 -5.11
CA LYS A 108 15.66 -8.90 -3.64
C LYS A 108 14.43 -9.62 -3.10
N TYR A 109 14.51 -10.10 -1.86
CA TYR A 109 13.41 -10.77 -1.16
C TYR A 109 12.83 -11.92 -2.01
N CYS A 110 11.52 -11.94 -2.23
CA CYS A 110 10.85 -12.96 -3.06
C CYS A 110 11.44 -13.01 -4.49
N GLY A 111 11.88 -11.87 -5.02
CA GLY A 111 12.42 -11.74 -6.37
C GLY A 111 13.78 -12.42 -6.58
N ALA A 112 14.46 -12.84 -5.51
CA ALA A 112 15.70 -13.62 -5.60
C ALA A 112 15.50 -14.99 -6.27
N CYS A 113 14.29 -15.54 -6.15
CA CYS A 113 13.89 -16.81 -6.78
C CYS A 113 12.67 -16.66 -7.70
N HIS A 114 11.75 -15.75 -7.41
CA HIS A 114 10.62 -15.43 -8.30
C HIS A 114 11.06 -14.47 -9.42
N ASP A 115 12.08 -14.90 -10.17
CA ASP A 115 12.73 -14.18 -11.26
C ASP A 115 12.16 -14.54 -12.64
N GLY A 116 11.52 -15.70 -12.77
CA GLY A 116 11.03 -16.28 -14.03
C GLY A 116 11.85 -17.47 -14.52
N ASP A 117 12.99 -17.75 -13.87
CA ASP A 117 13.91 -18.85 -14.18
C ASP A 117 13.89 -19.91 -13.07
N THR A 118 14.08 -19.48 -11.81
CA THR A 118 14.08 -20.36 -10.63
C THR A 118 12.66 -20.72 -10.20
N ALA A 119 11.76 -19.74 -10.24
CA ALA A 119 10.32 -19.89 -10.01
C ALA A 119 9.55 -18.91 -10.91
N PHE A 120 8.21 -18.90 -10.82
CA PHE A 120 7.40 -17.94 -11.57
C PHE A 120 7.80 -16.50 -11.24
N SER A 121 7.76 -15.60 -12.22
CA SER A 121 8.26 -14.24 -12.08
C SER A 121 7.34 -13.36 -11.24
N THR A 122 7.91 -12.55 -10.35
CA THR A 122 7.20 -11.44 -9.66
C THR A 122 6.68 -10.37 -10.61
N LYS A 123 7.17 -10.36 -11.86
CA LYS A 123 6.77 -9.42 -12.91
C LYS A 123 5.62 -9.94 -13.76
N ASP A 124 5.26 -11.22 -13.62
CA ASP A 124 4.18 -11.83 -14.38
C ASP A 124 2.82 -11.31 -13.89
N PRO A 125 2.06 -10.61 -14.74
CA PRO A 125 0.79 -10.02 -14.35
C PRO A 125 -0.25 -11.05 -13.89
N GLU A 126 -0.19 -12.27 -14.42
CA GLU A 126 -1.12 -13.35 -14.08
C GLU A 126 -0.81 -13.99 -12.73
N SER A 127 0.44 -13.88 -12.27
CA SER A 127 0.92 -14.44 -11.00
C SER A 127 0.72 -13.51 -9.79
N CYS A 128 0.21 -12.29 -9.99
CA CYS A 128 -0.05 -11.34 -8.89
C CYS A 128 -0.95 -11.94 -7.79
N VAL A 129 -1.96 -12.70 -8.20
CA VAL A 129 -2.94 -13.33 -7.30
C VAL A 129 -2.34 -14.47 -6.46
N THR A 130 -1.22 -15.05 -6.89
CA THR A 130 -0.58 -16.17 -6.18
C THR A 130 -0.09 -15.74 -4.80
N CYS A 131 0.40 -14.51 -4.69
CA CYS A 131 0.89 -13.94 -3.44
C CYS A 131 -0.16 -13.05 -2.77
N HIS A 132 -0.86 -12.21 -3.54
CA HIS A 132 -1.79 -11.23 -2.97
C HIS A 132 -3.21 -11.75 -2.76
N GLY A 133 -3.60 -12.88 -3.37
CA GLY A 133 -4.89 -13.55 -3.18
C GLY A 133 -6.10 -12.61 -3.20
N SER A 134 -7.06 -12.88 -2.32
CA SER A 134 -8.26 -12.05 -2.09
C SER A 134 -7.96 -10.73 -1.37
N SER A 135 -6.72 -10.53 -0.92
CA SER A 135 -6.31 -9.31 -0.22
C SER A 135 -6.20 -8.12 -1.17
N MET A 136 -6.15 -8.33 -2.50
CA MET A 136 -6.26 -7.24 -3.48
C MET A 136 -7.67 -6.64 -3.47
N LYS A 137 -7.90 -5.67 -2.60
CA LYS A 137 -9.15 -4.92 -2.58
C LYS A 137 -9.10 -3.79 -3.60
N LYS A 138 -9.67 -4.05 -4.78
CA LYS A 138 -9.87 -2.99 -5.79
C LYS A 138 -10.84 -1.93 -5.26
N PRO A 139 -10.48 -0.63 -5.28
CA PRO A 139 -11.42 0.43 -4.94
C PRO A 139 -12.48 0.48 -6.02
N LYS A 140 -13.77 0.46 -5.65
CA LYS A 140 -14.87 0.45 -6.62
C LYS A 140 -14.79 1.64 -7.58
N THR A 141 -14.68 2.85 -7.03
CA THR A 141 -14.62 4.09 -7.79
C THR A 141 -13.42 4.91 -7.28
N ILE A 142 -12.61 5.40 -8.22
CA ILE A 142 -11.52 6.33 -7.98
C ILE A 142 -11.95 7.69 -8.53
N VAL A 143 -11.67 8.75 -7.78
CA VAL A 143 -11.87 10.12 -8.25
C VAL A 143 -10.53 10.84 -8.17
N PHE A 144 -9.94 11.09 -9.33
CA PHE A 144 -8.73 11.88 -9.43
C PHE A 144 -9.07 13.37 -9.26
N THR A 145 -8.20 14.06 -8.55
CA THR A 145 -8.25 15.47 -8.17
C THR A 145 -7.17 16.31 -8.85
N GLU A 146 -6.09 15.68 -9.32
CA GLU A 146 -4.98 16.33 -10.04
C GLU A 146 -4.71 15.64 -11.39
N PRO A 147 -4.27 16.37 -12.44
CA PRO A 147 -4.15 17.83 -12.51
C PRO A 147 -5.50 18.56 -12.66
N VAL A 148 -6.59 17.82 -12.89
CA VAL A 148 -7.94 18.37 -13.01
C VAL A 148 -8.84 17.73 -11.97
N LYS A 149 -9.54 18.57 -11.19
CA LYS A 149 -10.45 18.11 -10.15
C LYS A 149 -11.61 17.32 -10.75
N ALA A 150 -11.87 16.15 -10.16
CA ALA A 150 -13.03 15.31 -10.40
C ALA A 150 -13.04 14.58 -11.76
N VAL A 151 -12.00 13.78 -11.99
CA VAL A 151 -11.99 12.76 -13.03
C VAL A 151 -12.33 11.41 -12.40
N VAL A 152 -13.42 10.77 -12.84
CA VAL A 152 -13.88 9.51 -12.27
C VAL A 152 -13.38 8.30 -13.08
N PHE A 153 -12.99 7.25 -12.37
CA PHE A 153 -12.73 5.92 -12.91
C PHE A 153 -13.43 4.87 -12.05
N ASP A 154 -14.00 3.84 -12.66
CA ASP A 154 -14.73 2.79 -11.94
C ASP A 154 -14.20 1.40 -12.30
N HIS A 155 -13.66 0.68 -11.30
CA HIS A 155 -13.13 -0.67 -11.47
C HIS A 155 -14.22 -1.69 -11.74
N LYS A 156 -15.44 -1.51 -11.22
CA LYS A 156 -16.53 -2.45 -11.50
C LYS A 156 -16.85 -2.43 -12.99
N MET A 157 -16.97 -1.24 -13.59
CA MET A 157 -17.25 -1.11 -15.01
C MET A 157 -16.16 -1.80 -15.87
N HIS A 158 -14.89 -1.58 -15.55
CA HIS A 158 -13.78 -2.09 -16.37
C HIS A 158 -13.46 -3.57 -16.07
N ALA A 159 -13.29 -3.95 -14.81
CA ALA A 159 -12.85 -5.29 -14.44
C ALA A 159 -13.99 -6.31 -14.29
N GLU A 160 -15.20 -5.88 -13.92
CA GLU A 160 -16.33 -6.81 -13.72
C GLU A 160 -17.29 -6.81 -14.91
N ASP A 161 -17.80 -5.64 -15.28
CA ASP A 161 -18.86 -5.54 -16.30
C ASP A 161 -18.31 -5.75 -17.71
N MET A 162 -17.09 -5.29 -17.97
CA MET A 162 -16.37 -5.50 -19.23
C MET A 162 -15.42 -6.71 -19.21
N GLY A 163 -15.13 -7.27 -18.03
CA GLY A 163 -14.26 -8.44 -17.88
C GLY A 163 -12.80 -8.19 -18.26
N LEU A 164 -12.29 -6.96 -18.08
CA LEU A 164 -10.87 -6.69 -18.30
C LEU A 164 -10.03 -7.29 -17.17
N GLU A 165 -8.99 -8.03 -17.57
CA GLU A 165 -8.04 -8.61 -16.63
C GLU A 165 -7.19 -7.53 -15.93
N CYS A 166 -6.79 -7.80 -14.68
CA CYS A 166 -5.94 -6.91 -13.89
C CYS A 166 -4.67 -6.51 -14.64
N SER A 167 -4.11 -7.47 -15.39
CA SER A 167 -2.90 -7.35 -16.20
C SER A 167 -3.04 -6.41 -17.40
N SER A 168 -4.26 -6.18 -17.88
CA SER A 168 -4.53 -5.25 -18.97
C SER A 168 -4.20 -3.80 -18.59
N CYS A 169 -4.28 -3.48 -17.29
CA CYS A 169 -3.99 -2.16 -16.75
C CYS A 169 -2.72 -2.13 -15.89
N HIS A 170 -2.53 -3.16 -15.06
CA HIS A 170 -1.49 -3.19 -14.04
C HIS A 170 -0.32 -4.13 -14.40
N PRO A 171 0.92 -3.76 -14.04
CA PRO A 171 1.34 -2.46 -13.50
C PRO A 171 1.64 -1.43 -14.62
N LYS A 172 1.48 -1.81 -15.89
CA LYS A 172 2.03 -1.10 -17.05
C LYS A 172 1.41 0.28 -17.27
N LEU A 173 0.08 0.39 -17.27
CA LEU A 173 -0.63 1.65 -17.49
C LEU A 173 -0.87 2.38 -16.17
N PHE A 174 -1.18 1.63 -15.12
CA PHE A 174 -1.38 2.14 -13.77
C PHE A 174 -0.65 1.25 -12.78
N ARG A 175 0.00 1.86 -11.79
CA ARG A 175 0.51 1.11 -10.65
C ARG A 175 -0.63 0.81 -9.68
N MET A 176 -0.56 -0.30 -8.96
CA MET A 176 -1.53 -0.67 -7.91
C MET A 176 -1.30 0.15 -6.62
N LYS A 177 -1.20 1.48 -6.78
CA LYS A 177 -1.00 2.45 -5.71
C LYS A 177 -1.90 3.65 -5.99
N LEU A 178 -2.88 3.87 -5.11
CA LEU A 178 -3.82 4.97 -5.24
C LEU A 178 -3.06 6.31 -5.23
N GLY A 179 -3.41 7.20 -6.16
CA GLY A 179 -2.75 8.50 -6.34
C GLY A 179 -1.39 8.48 -7.06
N ASP A 180 -0.87 7.32 -7.49
CA ASP A 180 0.43 7.27 -8.19
C ASP A 180 0.41 8.03 -9.53
N ALA A 181 -0.67 7.91 -10.30
CA ALA A 181 -0.85 8.68 -11.53
C ALA A 181 -0.92 10.20 -11.24
N GLU A 182 -1.72 10.60 -10.25
CA GLU A 182 -1.91 12.00 -9.85
C GLU A 182 -0.63 12.63 -9.28
N SER A 183 0.24 11.82 -8.67
CA SER A 183 1.52 12.29 -8.13
C SER A 183 2.48 12.82 -9.21
N GLN A 184 2.16 12.58 -10.49
CA GLN A 184 2.91 13.06 -11.64
C GLN A 184 1.99 13.91 -12.54
N PRO A 185 1.53 15.09 -12.07
CA PRO A 185 0.51 15.89 -12.76
C PRO A 185 0.96 16.38 -14.14
N ASP A 186 2.27 16.49 -14.40
CA ASP A 186 2.81 16.85 -15.72
C ASP A 186 2.78 15.68 -16.72
N LYS A 187 2.68 14.44 -16.23
CA LYS A 187 2.62 13.23 -17.07
C LYS A 187 1.20 12.71 -17.22
N PHE A 188 0.36 12.82 -16.18
CA PHE A 188 -1.03 12.40 -16.23
C PHE A 188 -1.92 13.52 -16.80
N VAL A 189 -1.71 13.84 -18.07
CA VAL A 189 -2.41 14.89 -18.83
C VAL A 189 -3.06 14.33 -20.09
N MET A 190 -4.05 15.05 -20.66
CA MET A 190 -4.74 14.61 -21.88
C MET A 190 -3.80 14.32 -23.05
N GLU A 191 -2.69 15.07 -23.18
CA GLU A 191 -1.67 14.81 -24.20
C GLU A 191 -1.08 13.39 -24.10
N ALA A 192 -0.83 12.91 -22.89
CA ALA A 192 -0.37 11.54 -22.65
C ALA A 192 -1.44 10.51 -23.08
N LEU A 193 -2.72 10.80 -22.84
CA LEU A 193 -3.83 9.95 -23.29
C LEU A 193 -3.88 9.87 -24.82
N TYR A 194 -3.70 11.00 -25.51
CA TYR A 194 -3.66 11.00 -26.99
C TYR A 194 -2.48 10.22 -27.56
N GLN A 195 -1.42 10.05 -26.78
CA GLN A 195 -0.25 9.24 -27.12
C GLN A 195 -0.40 7.76 -26.67
N GLY A 196 -1.60 7.33 -26.28
CA GLY A 196 -1.88 5.94 -25.90
C GLY A 196 -1.43 5.57 -24.48
N GLN A 197 -1.20 6.55 -23.61
CA GLN A 197 -0.87 6.31 -22.21
C GLN A 197 -2.12 6.37 -21.32
N TYR A 198 -2.05 5.77 -20.13
CA TYR A 198 -3.14 5.78 -19.14
C TYR A 198 -4.48 5.35 -19.76
N CYS A 199 -5.54 6.15 -19.59
CA CYS A 199 -6.87 5.90 -20.14
C CYS A 199 -6.86 5.78 -21.66
N GLY A 200 -6.01 6.57 -22.32
CA GLY A 200 -5.94 6.65 -23.77
C GLY A 200 -5.32 5.43 -24.45
N ALA A 201 -4.73 4.50 -23.68
CA ALA A 201 -4.32 3.20 -24.20
C ALA A 201 -5.49 2.44 -24.84
N CYS A 202 -6.71 2.63 -24.31
CA CYS A 202 -7.94 2.04 -24.85
C CYS A 202 -8.96 3.11 -25.29
N HIS A 203 -9.01 4.28 -24.64
CA HIS A 203 -9.85 5.42 -25.06
C HIS A 203 -9.20 6.21 -26.21
N ASN A 204 -8.92 5.50 -27.31
CA ASN A 204 -8.22 5.96 -28.50
C ASN A 204 -9.14 6.15 -29.72
N GLY A 205 -10.41 5.73 -29.63
CA GLY A 205 -11.37 5.77 -30.73
C GLY A 205 -11.55 4.43 -31.46
N ASP A 206 -10.67 3.47 -31.21
CA ASP A 206 -10.67 2.14 -31.80
C ASP A 206 -11.16 1.08 -30.80
N ASP A 207 -10.52 0.95 -29.63
CA ASP A 207 -10.89 -0.03 -28.61
C ASP A 207 -12.07 0.44 -27.74
N ALA A 208 -12.11 1.74 -27.47
CA ALA A 208 -13.20 2.44 -26.80
C ALA A 208 -13.35 3.86 -27.37
N PHE A 209 -14.36 4.60 -26.89
CA PHE A 209 -14.56 5.98 -27.34
C PHE A 209 -13.30 6.83 -27.08
N ALA A 210 -12.96 7.69 -28.04
CA ALA A 210 -11.75 8.52 -27.96
C ALA A 210 -11.84 9.55 -26.83
N SER A 211 -10.73 9.75 -26.12
CA SER A 211 -10.61 10.61 -24.93
C SER A 211 -10.89 12.10 -25.22
N ASP A 212 -10.86 12.54 -26.47
CA ASP A 212 -11.14 13.90 -26.93
C ASP A 212 -12.61 14.13 -27.35
N THR A 213 -13.48 13.10 -27.30
CA THR A 213 -14.87 13.22 -27.80
C THR A 213 -15.92 13.35 -26.71
N LYS A 214 -15.71 12.75 -25.53
CA LYS A 214 -16.74 12.63 -24.48
C LYS A 214 -16.24 13.07 -23.10
N CYS A 215 -15.83 14.33 -22.99
CA CYS A 215 -15.18 14.88 -21.79
C CYS A 215 -15.98 14.62 -20.50
N THR A 216 -17.30 14.80 -20.54
CA THR A 216 -18.19 14.68 -19.37
C THR A 216 -18.42 13.25 -18.89
N THR A 217 -17.96 12.24 -19.64
CA THR A 217 -18.00 10.84 -19.19
C THR A 217 -17.03 10.59 -18.04
N CYS A 218 -15.87 11.27 -18.06
CA CYS A 218 -14.85 11.15 -17.02
C CYS A 218 -14.79 12.40 -16.14
N HIS A 219 -14.89 13.60 -16.73
CA HIS A 219 -14.86 14.87 -15.99
C HIS A 219 -16.25 15.20 -15.45
N ILE A 220 -16.51 14.83 -14.20
CA ILE A 220 -17.81 15.08 -13.54
C ILE A 220 -17.91 16.50 -12.94
N GLY A 221 -16.79 17.22 -12.91
CA GLY A 221 -16.69 18.58 -12.37
C GLY A 221 -16.94 18.66 -10.86
N VAL A 222 -16.86 19.87 -10.32
CA VAL A 222 -17.04 20.11 -8.87
C VAL A 222 -18.42 19.70 -8.37
N LEU A 223 -19.48 19.91 -9.16
CA LEU A 223 -20.84 19.51 -8.77
C LEU A 223 -21.02 17.99 -8.74
N GLY A 224 -20.40 17.27 -9.68
CA GLY A 224 -20.40 15.81 -9.67
C GLY A 224 -19.60 15.25 -8.50
N TYR A 225 -18.44 15.84 -8.22
CA TYR A 225 -17.63 15.53 -7.04
C TYR A 225 -18.42 15.73 -5.76
N ASP A 226 -19.03 16.90 -5.58
CA ASP A 226 -19.79 17.23 -4.38
C ASP A 226 -20.99 16.28 -4.23
N ARG A 227 -21.65 15.87 -5.32
CA ARG A 227 -22.74 14.88 -5.24
C ARG A 227 -22.25 13.51 -4.76
N LEU A 228 -21.10 13.03 -5.23
CA LEU A 228 -20.54 11.73 -4.83
C LEU A 228 -20.09 11.72 -3.37
N PHE A 229 -19.54 12.83 -2.88
CA PHE A 229 -18.94 12.90 -1.54
C PHE A 229 -19.82 13.60 -0.48
N SER A 230 -20.82 14.40 -0.87
CA SER A 230 -21.75 15.05 0.07
C SER A 230 -22.97 14.19 0.42
N SER A 231 -23.24 13.11 -0.33
CA SER A 231 -24.35 12.20 -0.01
C SER A 231 -24.14 11.37 1.26
N GLU A 232 -22.93 11.38 1.83
CA GLU A 232 -22.67 10.80 3.16
C GLU A 232 -22.98 11.79 4.31
N SER A 233 -23.22 13.07 4.02
CA SER A 233 -23.40 14.14 5.02
C SER A 233 -24.59 15.06 4.77
N GLY A 234 -25.73 14.50 4.33
CA GLY A 234 -27.01 15.22 4.41
C GLY A 234 -28.02 14.86 3.35
N LYS A 235 -29.08 14.14 3.75
CA LYS A 235 -30.40 14.32 3.13
C LYS A 235 -30.74 15.82 3.21
N LYS A 236 -30.77 16.50 2.07
CA LYS A 236 -31.49 17.77 1.95
C LYS A 236 -32.55 17.62 0.88
N GLU A 237 -33.74 18.07 1.29
CA GLU A 237 -35.03 17.91 0.66
C GLU A 237 -35.05 18.48 -0.76
N HIS A 238 -35.73 17.77 -1.65
CA HIS A 238 -36.11 18.28 -2.94
C HIS A 238 -37.13 19.42 -2.73
N GLY A 239 -36.72 20.65 -3.08
CA GLY A 239 -37.64 21.75 -3.31
C GLY A 239 -38.19 21.66 -4.72
N GLU A 240 -39.50 21.48 -4.85
CA GLU A 240 -40.26 21.68 -6.08
C GLU A 240 -40.29 23.17 -6.45
N HIS A 241 -40.09 23.46 -7.73
CA HIS A 241 -40.42 24.73 -8.39
C HIS A 241 -41.33 24.43 -9.57
#